data_AF-A0A0S8EEF2-F1
#
_entry.id   AF-A0A0S8EEF2-F1
#
_cell.length_a   1.000
_cell.length_b   1.000
_cell.length_c   1.000
_cell.angle_alpha   90.00
_cell.angle_beta   90.00
_cell.angle_gamma   90.00
#
_symmetry.space_group_name_H-M   'P 1'
#
loop_
_entity.id
_entity.type
_entity.pdbx_description
1 polymer ?
#
loop_
_entity_poly.entity_id
_entity_poly.type
_entity_poly.pdbx_seq_one_letter_code
_entity_poly.pdbx_strand_id
1 'polypeptide(L)'
;MSPRNKRQKAKGRQRRKSVSSTPPRCGLCGKTGRLTRTECCGQWICDDADQYVLFSYARNSCYRNHDRYTLCSFHFNEGHAGRWQDCQECRDEFETEMYVWFGTNEYNFEKLKDPPSYEPTRCSKCGAVIVLSNGGYVQKGGEYFCGRCSERMY
;
A
#
# COMPACT_ATOMS: atom_id res chain seq x y z
N MET A 1 -13.06 44.46 65.30
CA MET A 1 -13.43 43.03 65.40
C MET A 1 -13.82 42.53 64.02
N SER A 2 -13.02 41.62 63.46
CA SER A 2 -13.39 40.79 62.30
C SER A 2 -14.52 39.81 62.69
N PRO A 3 -15.25 39.22 61.74
CA PRO A 3 -14.73 38.00 61.10
C PRO A 3 -14.86 37.98 59.58
N ARG A 4 -13.79 37.47 58.97
CA ARG A 4 -13.72 36.91 57.62
C ARG A 4 -14.73 35.76 57.48
N ASN A 5 -15.38 35.62 56.33
CA ASN A 5 -15.96 34.33 55.96
C ASN A 5 -15.62 33.94 54.51
N LYS A 6 -14.77 32.91 54.41
CA LYS A 6 -14.43 32.16 53.20
C LYS A 6 -15.64 31.33 52.78
N ARG A 7 -15.93 31.23 51.48
CA ARG A 7 -16.39 29.96 50.88
C ARG A 7 -16.27 30.01 49.35
N GLN A 8 -15.16 29.45 48.89
CA GLN A 8 -14.93 29.04 47.51
C GLN A 8 -16.02 28.04 47.09
N LYS A 9 -16.68 28.25 45.95
CA LYS A 9 -17.50 27.23 45.28
C LYS A 9 -16.79 26.76 44.02
N ALA A 10 -16.59 25.45 43.97
CA ALA A 10 -15.81 24.71 43.02
C ALA A 10 -16.37 24.83 41.59
N LYS A 11 -15.49 25.12 40.63
CA LYS A 11 -15.77 25.00 39.19
C LYS A 11 -15.91 23.52 38.85
N GLY A 12 -17.12 23.09 38.51
CA GLY A 12 -17.40 21.76 38.01
C GLY A 12 -16.62 21.52 36.71
N ARG A 13 -15.56 20.72 36.79
CA ARG A 13 -14.80 20.25 35.63
C ARG A 13 -15.68 19.24 34.90
N GLN A 14 -16.35 19.67 33.84
CA GLN A 14 -17.06 18.79 32.92
C GLN A 14 -16.08 17.73 32.44
N ARG A 15 -16.25 16.49 32.91
CA ARG A 15 -15.57 15.31 32.36
C ARG A 15 -16.01 15.18 30.91
N ARG A 16 -15.13 15.55 29.97
CA ARG A 16 -15.26 15.14 28.57
C ARG A 16 -15.41 13.63 28.56
N LYS A 17 -16.57 13.13 28.12
CA LYS A 17 -16.77 11.70 27.85
C LYS A 17 -15.68 11.29 26.87
N SER A 18 -14.73 10.47 27.32
CA SER A 18 -13.78 9.81 26.44
C SER A 18 -14.59 8.92 25.52
N VAL A 19 -14.64 9.26 24.23
CA VAL A 19 -15.09 8.33 23.19
C VAL A 19 -14.26 7.08 23.36
N SER A 20 -14.91 5.94 23.57
CA SER A 20 -14.24 4.65 23.66
C SER A 20 -13.51 4.41 22.34
N SER A 21 -12.22 4.73 22.30
CA SER A 21 -11.39 4.50 21.13
C SER A 21 -11.19 3.00 21.00
N THR A 22 -11.91 2.38 20.06
CA THR A 22 -11.58 1.03 19.60
C THR A 22 -10.07 0.99 19.35
N PRO A 23 -9.37 -0.04 19.85
CA PRO A 23 -7.93 -0.15 19.63
C PRO A 23 -7.64 -0.11 18.12
N PRO A 24 -6.54 0.54 17.71
CA PRO A 24 -6.18 0.62 16.29
C PRO A 24 -6.05 -0.80 15.71
N ARG A 25 -6.39 -0.93 14.43
CA ARG A 25 -6.32 -2.18 13.66
C ARG A 25 -5.65 -1.90 12.33
N CYS A 26 -4.94 -2.88 11.80
CA CYS A 26 -4.44 -2.84 10.44
C CYS A 26 -5.62 -2.72 9.48
N GLY A 27 -5.63 -1.70 8.62
CA GLY A 27 -6.72 -1.50 7.67
C GLY A 27 -6.73 -2.50 6.51
N LEU A 28 -5.67 -3.30 6.32
CA LEU A 28 -5.62 -4.34 5.28
C LEU A 28 -6.03 -5.73 5.81
N CYS A 29 -5.54 -6.13 6.98
CA CYS A 29 -5.79 -7.49 7.50
C CYS A 29 -6.54 -7.53 8.85
N GLY A 30 -6.87 -6.39 9.45
CA GLY A 30 -7.67 -6.29 10.68
C GLY A 30 -6.96 -6.66 11.99
N LYS A 31 -5.70 -7.11 11.94
CA LYS A 31 -4.89 -7.42 13.13
C LYS A 31 -4.68 -6.19 14.01
N THR A 32 -4.54 -6.41 15.31
CA THR A 32 -4.36 -5.33 16.33
C THR A 32 -2.94 -5.24 16.89
N GLY A 33 -2.10 -6.25 16.67
CA GLY A 33 -0.75 -6.32 17.23
C GLY A 33 0.32 -5.82 16.26
N ARG A 34 1.37 -5.17 16.80
CA ARG A 34 2.49 -4.56 16.05
C ARG A 34 1.99 -3.71 14.89
N LEU A 35 1.47 -2.53 15.20
CA LEU A 35 0.95 -1.59 14.21
C LEU A 35 1.83 -0.36 14.12
N THR A 36 2.05 0.10 12.89
CA THR A 36 2.64 1.40 12.55
C THR A 36 1.68 2.19 11.68
N ARG A 37 2.04 3.43 11.34
CA ARG A 37 1.32 4.26 10.37
C ARG A 37 2.13 4.38 9.09
N THR A 38 1.46 4.29 7.94
CA THR A 38 2.09 4.56 6.65
C THR A 38 2.42 6.05 6.53
N GLU A 39 3.57 6.36 5.96
CA GLU A 39 3.97 7.75 5.71
C GLU A 39 3.17 8.35 4.54
N CYS A 40 2.88 7.54 3.52
CA CYS A 40 2.19 7.97 2.30
C CYS A 40 0.71 8.33 2.48
N CYS A 41 -0.04 7.60 3.33
CA CYS A 41 -1.50 7.79 3.48
C CYS A 41 -2.01 7.79 4.93
N GLY A 42 -1.11 7.70 5.91
CA GLY A 42 -1.44 7.82 7.34
C GLY A 42 -2.29 6.69 7.92
N GLN A 43 -2.41 5.56 7.21
CA GLN A 43 -3.25 4.43 7.62
C GLN A 43 -2.53 3.53 8.63
N TRP A 44 -3.27 2.97 9.58
CA TRP A 44 -2.75 1.95 10.49
C TRP A 44 -2.52 0.64 9.73
N ILE A 45 -1.32 0.09 9.87
CA ILE A 45 -0.88 -1.11 9.15
C ILE A 45 0.03 -1.97 10.02
N CYS A 46 0.08 -3.29 9.77
CA CYS A 46 1.00 -4.18 10.48
C CYS A 46 2.45 -3.80 10.20
N ASP A 47 3.23 -3.67 11.27
CA ASP A 47 4.68 -3.49 11.25
C ASP A 47 5.37 -4.84 11.48
N ASP A 48 5.44 -5.62 10.41
CA ASP A 48 6.00 -6.97 10.36
C ASP A 48 7.03 -7.11 9.24
N ALA A 49 7.58 -5.99 8.77
CA ALA A 49 8.61 -5.97 7.73
C ALA A 49 9.90 -6.66 8.21
N ASP A 50 10.20 -6.58 9.51
CA ASP A 50 11.32 -7.24 10.19
C ASP A 50 11.17 -8.77 10.25
N GLN A 51 9.95 -9.29 10.08
CA GLN A 51 9.66 -10.72 10.05
C GLN A 51 9.76 -11.32 8.63
N TYR A 52 10.08 -10.50 7.61
CA TYR A 52 10.22 -10.98 6.25
C TYR A 52 11.55 -11.73 6.06
N VAL A 53 11.46 -13.01 5.71
CA VAL A 53 12.63 -13.82 5.35
C VAL A 53 12.91 -13.66 3.86
N LEU A 54 14.14 -13.25 3.51
CA LEU A 54 14.57 -13.10 2.12
C LEU A 54 14.38 -14.43 1.35
N PHE A 55 13.89 -14.35 0.11
CA PHE A 55 13.51 -15.50 -0.74
C PHE A 55 12.31 -16.33 -0.28
N SER A 56 11.59 -15.93 0.78
CA SER A 56 10.37 -16.64 1.21
C SER A 56 9.14 -16.36 0.34
N TYR A 57 9.17 -15.27 -0.45
CA TYR A 57 8.00 -14.75 -1.18
C TYR A 57 6.75 -14.56 -0.30
N ALA A 58 6.92 -14.46 1.02
CA ALA A 58 5.82 -14.39 1.95
C ALA A 58 5.08 -13.04 1.80
N ARG A 59 3.76 -13.12 1.60
CA ARG A 59 2.85 -11.97 1.57
C ARG A 59 2.33 -11.60 2.97
N ASN A 60 2.98 -12.12 4.00
CA ASN A 60 2.55 -11.92 5.37
C ASN A 60 2.74 -10.48 5.86
N SER A 61 3.62 -9.70 5.22
CA SER A 61 3.89 -8.32 5.63
C SER A 61 3.03 -7.28 4.92
N CYS A 62 2.07 -6.72 5.65
CA CYS A 62 1.17 -5.70 5.10
C CYS A 62 1.94 -4.42 4.73
N TYR A 63 2.80 -3.91 5.63
CA TYR A 63 3.56 -2.69 5.36
C TYR A 63 4.45 -2.85 4.13
N ARG A 64 5.25 -3.91 4.07
CA ARG A 64 6.16 -4.16 2.95
C ARG A 64 5.41 -4.30 1.62
N ASN A 65 4.28 -5.02 1.61
CA ASN A 65 3.50 -5.18 0.39
C ASN A 65 2.85 -3.86 -0.04
N HIS A 66 2.37 -3.05 0.92
CA HIS A 66 1.83 -1.73 0.62
C HIS A 66 2.91 -0.80 0.04
N ASP A 67 4.10 -0.78 0.64
CA ASP A 67 5.25 0.00 0.18
C ASP A 67 5.70 -0.42 -1.23
N ARG A 68 5.85 -1.72 -1.47
CA ARG A 68 6.42 -2.26 -2.72
C ARG A 68 5.43 -2.31 -3.89
N TYR A 69 4.14 -2.50 -3.62
CA TYR A 69 3.18 -2.92 -4.65
C TYR A 69 2.01 -1.96 -4.84
N THR A 70 2.09 -0.71 -4.37
CA THR A 70 0.99 0.26 -4.57
C THR A 70 1.48 1.56 -5.18
N LEU A 71 0.61 2.17 -6.00
CA LEU A 71 0.86 3.50 -6.55
C LEU A 71 0.90 4.57 -5.45
N CYS A 72 0.16 4.38 -4.36
CA CYS A 72 0.17 5.30 -3.21
C CYS A 72 1.56 5.44 -2.60
N SER A 73 2.26 4.33 -2.36
CA SER A 73 3.61 4.36 -1.80
C SER A 73 4.64 4.83 -2.82
N PHE A 74 4.56 4.36 -4.07
CA PHE A 74 5.43 4.83 -5.15
C PHE A 74 5.35 6.35 -5.33
N HIS A 75 4.15 6.90 -5.45
CA HIS A 75 3.90 8.33 -5.58
C HIS A 75 4.53 9.16 -4.46
N PHE A 76 4.44 8.67 -3.22
CA PHE A 76 5.04 9.33 -2.06
C PHE A 76 6.58 9.24 -2.10
N ASN A 77 7.13 8.06 -2.40
CA ASN A 77 8.57 7.81 -2.40
C ASN A 77 9.30 8.62 -3.50
N GLU A 78 8.67 8.81 -4.66
CA GLU A 78 9.20 9.69 -5.72
C GLU A 78 8.91 11.18 -5.48
N GLY A 79 8.14 11.52 -4.44
CA GLY A 79 7.86 12.92 -4.08
C GLY A 79 6.97 13.66 -5.07
N HIS A 80 6.13 12.94 -5.81
CA HIS A 80 5.20 13.54 -6.76
C HIS A 80 4.14 14.39 -6.04
N ALA A 81 3.67 15.45 -6.71
CA ALA A 81 2.66 16.33 -6.16
C ALA A 81 1.23 15.82 -6.42
N GLY A 82 0.31 16.18 -5.53
CA GLY A 82 -1.13 15.95 -5.73
C GLY A 82 -1.59 14.56 -5.26
N ARG A 83 -2.56 13.99 -5.96
CA ARG A 83 -3.11 12.66 -5.68
C ARG A 83 -2.51 11.65 -6.65
N TRP A 84 -2.08 10.50 -6.14
CA TRP A 84 -1.54 9.43 -6.97
C TRP A 84 -2.52 8.93 -8.05
N GLN A 85 -3.84 9.00 -7.79
CA GLN A 85 -4.86 8.58 -8.77
C GLN A 85 -4.86 9.43 -10.04
N ASP A 86 -4.51 10.70 -9.91
CA ASP A 86 -4.53 11.69 -10.99
C ASP A 86 -3.11 12.01 -11.48
N CYS A 87 -2.09 11.33 -10.94
CA CYS A 87 -0.68 11.60 -11.22
C CYS A 87 -0.25 10.95 -12.54
N GLN A 88 -0.03 11.79 -13.55
CA GLN A 88 0.41 11.33 -14.86
C GLN A 88 1.82 10.72 -14.83
N GLU A 89 2.72 11.24 -13.99
CA GLU A 89 4.07 10.66 -13.79
C GLU A 89 3.98 9.22 -13.27
N CYS A 90 3.08 8.93 -12.32
CA CYS A 90 2.85 7.55 -11.86
C CYS A 90 2.24 6.65 -12.94
N ARG A 91 1.51 7.22 -13.91
CA ARG A 91 0.91 6.46 -15.01
C ARG A 91 1.93 6.08 -16.07
N ASP A 92 2.89 6.96 -16.34
CA ASP A 92 3.86 6.81 -17.41
C ASP A 92 5.06 5.93 -17.02
N GLU A 93 5.33 5.75 -15.72
CA GLU A 93 6.46 4.95 -15.23
C GLU A 93 6.30 3.43 -15.46
N PHE A 94 5.06 2.96 -15.66
CA PHE A 94 4.77 1.52 -15.71
C PHE A 94 4.02 1.12 -16.98
N GLU A 95 4.26 -0.11 -17.42
CA GLU A 95 3.36 -0.79 -18.37
C GLU A 95 1.91 -0.73 -17.85
N THR A 96 0.93 -0.58 -18.76
CA THR A 96 -0.47 -0.35 -18.36
C THR A 96 -1.00 -1.48 -17.46
N GLU A 97 -0.62 -2.74 -17.74
CA GLU A 97 -0.94 -3.88 -16.89
C GLU A 97 -0.42 -3.71 -15.45
N MET A 98 0.81 -3.23 -15.29
CA MET A 98 1.46 -3.00 -14.00
C MET A 98 0.84 -1.83 -13.24
N TYR A 99 0.60 -0.71 -13.94
CA TYR A 99 -0.10 0.45 -13.38
C TYR A 99 -1.46 0.06 -12.81
N VAL A 100 -2.26 -0.68 -13.60
CA VAL A 100 -3.59 -1.15 -13.19
C VAL A 100 -3.47 -2.07 -11.97
N TRP A 101 -2.51 -3.01 -11.98
CA TRP A 101 -2.35 -3.93 -10.86
C TRP A 101 -1.92 -3.20 -9.58
N PHE A 102 -0.95 -2.28 -9.64
CA PHE A 102 -0.53 -1.47 -8.49
C PHE A 102 -1.64 -0.57 -7.95
N GLY A 103 -2.53 -0.07 -8.81
CA GLY A 103 -3.66 0.76 -8.40
C GLY A 103 -4.87 0.00 -7.85
N THR A 104 -4.98 -1.32 -8.07
CA THR A 104 -6.22 -2.08 -7.78
C THR A 104 -6.05 -3.32 -6.91
N ASN A 105 -4.81 -3.76 -6.63
CA ASN A 105 -4.56 -4.95 -5.83
C ASN A 105 -5.00 -4.81 -4.35
N GLU A 106 -4.90 -5.90 -3.61
CA GLU A 106 -5.33 -6.05 -2.21
C GLU A 106 -4.50 -5.28 -1.17
N TYR A 107 -3.35 -4.73 -1.54
CA TYR A 107 -2.49 -3.95 -0.65
C TYR A 107 -2.86 -2.46 -0.61
N ASN A 108 -3.84 -2.06 -1.42
CA ASN A 108 -4.35 -0.69 -1.47
C ASN A 108 -5.42 -0.42 -0.42
N PHE A 109 -5.27 0.66 0.34
CA PHE A 109 -6.33 1.19 1.20
C PHE A 109 -7.42 1.92 0.40
N GLU A 110 -7.03 2.59 -0.68
CA GLU A 110 -7.92 3.18 -1.67
C GLU A 110 -7.53 2.62 -3.03
N LYS A 111 -8.51 2.16 -3.81
CA LYS A 111 -8.26 1.57 -5.14
C LYS A 111 -8.57 2.58 -6.25
N LEU A 112 -7.85 2.46 -7.35
CA LEU A 112 -8.13 3.18 -8.58
C LEU A 112 -9.52 2.76 -9.09
N LYS A 113 -10.43 3.72 -9.25
CA LYS A 113 -11.84 3.44 -9.55
C LYS A 113 -12.06 3.03 -10.99
N ASP A 114 -11.41 3.73 -11.92
CA ASP A 114 -11.60 3.56 -13.35
C ASP A 114 -10.25 3.22 -14.01
N PRO A 115 -9.69 2.02 -13.74
CA PRO A 115 -8.42 1.61 -14.32
C PRO A 115 -8.53 1.50 -15.85
N PRO A 116 -7.50 1.92 -16.61
CA PRO A 116 -7.49 1.73 -18.07
C PRO A 116 -7.53 0.24 -18.45
N SER A 117 -8.19 -0.08 -19.55
CA SER A 117 -8.09 -1.41 -20.17
C SER A 117 -6.71 -1.61 -20.81
N TYR A 118 -6.24 -2.85 -20.84
CA TYR A 118 -5.00 -3.22 -21.50
C TYR A 118 -5.13 -4.59 -22.19
N GLU A 119 -4.34 -4.79 -23.22
CA GLU A 119 -4.14 -6.12 -23.81
C GLU A 119 -3.13 -6.89 -22.96
N PRO A 120 -3.42 -8.14 -22.55
CA PRO A 120 -2.49 -8.92 -21.75
C PRO A 120 -1.15 -9.10 -22.44
N THR A 121 -0.07 -8.96 -21.67
CA THR A 121 1.26 -9.21 -22.20
C THR A 121 1.41 -10.69 -22.61
N ARG A 122 2.05 -10.94 -23.76
CA ARG A 122 2.23 -12.29 -24.29
C ARG A 122 3.71 -12.60 -24.54
N CYS A 123 4.07 -13.86 -24.35
CA CYS A 123 5.38 -14.37 -24.70
C CYS A 123 5.59 -14.27 -26.22
N SER A 124 6.64 -13.56 -26.64
CA SER A 124 6.96 -13.34 -28.05
C SER A 124 7.28 -14.63 -28.81
N LYS A 125 7.64 -15.70 -28.10
CA LYS A 125 7.95 -17.02 -28.69
C LYS A 125 6.77 -17.97 -28.80
N CYS A 126 5.88 -18.02 -27.80
CA CYS A 126 4.83 -19.04 -27.73
C CYS A 126 3.41 -18.50 -27.57
N GLY A 127 3.23 -17.18 -27.49
CA GLY A 127 1.92 -16.53 -27.36
C GLY A 127 1.23 -16.69 -26.00
N ALA A 128 1.83 -17.43 -25.06
CA ALA A 128 1.32 -17.61 -23.71
C ALA A 128 1.21 -16.26 -23.00
N VAL A 129 0.11 -16.05 -22.26
CA VAL A 129 -0.08 -14.85 -21.44
C VAL A 129 0.94 -14.82 -20.32
N ILE A 130 1.56 -13.67 -20.11
CA ILE A 130 2.49 -13.37 -19.02
C ILE A 130 1.79 -12.39 -18.09
N VAL A 131 1.87 -12.64 -16.79
CA VAL A 131 1.42 -11.68 -15.78
C VAL A 131 2.63 -10.84 -15.36
N LEU A 132 2.65 -9.57 -15.70
CA LEU A 132 3.81 -8.71 -15.44
C LEU A 132 4.03 -8.47 -13.93
N SER A 133 2.98 -8.52 -13.12
CA SER A 133 3.09 -8.24 -11.69
C SER A 133 3.74 -9.37 -10.88
N ASN A 134 3.58 -10.62 -11.31
CA ASN A 134 4.05 -11.78 -10.53
C ASN A 134 4.37 -13.07 -11.33
N GLY A 135 4.23 -13.05 -12.65
CA GLY A 135 4.19 -14.25 -13.50
C GLY A 135 5.54 -14.84 -13.90
N GLY A 136 6.66 -14.23 -13.49
CA GLY A 136 8.01 -14.69 -13.80
C GLY A 136 8.33 -14.66 -15.30
N TYR A 137 9.04 -13.62 -15.74
CA TYR A 137 9.38 -13.42 -17.14
C TYR A 137 10.76 -12.80 -17.31
N VAL A 138 11.24 -12.83 -18.54
CA VAL A 138 12.45 -12.10 -18.97
C VAL A 138 12.04 -11.10 -20.04
N GLN A 139 12.55 -9.87 -19.92
CA GLN A 139 12.45 -8.85 -20.94
C GLN A 139 13.79 -8.72 -21.66
N LYS A 140 13.79 -8.72 -22.99
CA LYS A 140 15.00 -8.54 -23.81
C LYS A 140 14.64 -7.77 -25.07
N GLY A 141 15.27 -6.61 -25.29
CA GLY A 141 15.06 -5.81 -26.50
C GLY A 141 13.61 -5.35 -26.71
N GLY A 142 12.87 -5.08 -25.63
CA GLY A 142 11.45 -4.72 -25.69
C GLY A 142 10.47 -5.90 -25.83
N GLU A 143 10.99 -7.11 -26.02
CA GLU A 143 10.18 -8.34 -26.09
C GLU A 143 10.08 -9.03 -24.72
N TYR A 144 8.96 -9.71 -24.49
CA TYR A 144 8.71 -10.49 -23.28
C TYR A 144 8.78 -11.99 -23.55
N PHE A 145 9.39 -12.73 -22.62
CA PHE A 145 9.53 -14.18 -22.70
C PHE A 145 9.11 -14.82 -21.38
N CYS A 146 8.23 -15.82 -21.44
CA CYS A 146 7.83 -16.57 -20.25
C CYS A 146 9.00 -17.43 -19.73
N GLY A 147 8.96 -17.81 -18.44
CA GLY A 147 10.01 -18.60 -17.80
C GLY A 147 10.48 -19.82 -18.62
N ARG A 148 9.53 -20.59 -19.18
CA ARG A 148 9.82 -21.76 -20.03
C ARG A 148 10.60 -21.41 -21.29
N CYS A 149 10.31 -20.28 -21.92
CA CYS A 149 10.98 -19.85 -23.14
C CYS A 149 12.33 -19.20 -22.84
N SER A 150 12.46 -18.47 -21.73
CA SER A 150 13.70 -17.81 -21.32
C SER A 150 14.76 -18.79 -20.84
N GLU A 151 14.40 -19.90 -20.18
CA GLU A 151 15.34 -20.96 -19.80
C GLU A 151 16.07 -21.57 -21.00
N ARG A 152 15.49 -21.46 -22.20
CA ARG A 152 16.06 -22.01 -23.45
C ARG A 152 16.79 -20.96 -24.29
N MET A 153 17.05 -19.79 -23.70
CA MET A 153 17.80 -18.69 -24.34
C MET A 153 19.27 -18.63 -23.90
N TYR A 154 19.64 -19.43 -22.90
CA TYR A 154 21.00 -19.66 -22.42
C TYR A 154 21.40 -21.11 -22.71
#